data_AF-A0A6J6UED9-F1
#
_entry.id   AF-A0A6J6UED9-F1
#
_cell.length_a   1.000
_cell.length_b   1.000
_cell.length_c   1.000
_cell.angle_alpha   90.00
_cell.angle_beta   90.00
_cell.angle_gamma   90.00
#
_symmetry.space_group_name_H-M   'P 1'
#
loop_
_entity.id
_entity.type
_entity.pdbx_description
1 polymer ?
#
loop_
_entity_poly.entity_id
_entity_poly.type
_entity_poly.pdbx_seq_one_letter_code
_entity_poly.pdbx_strand_id
1 'polypeptide(L)'
;MDEIEEQSTKQERKVRPWWMRLSVWAAIIVVGGIIIHSVFGIALSTVFGALILGALILRVGFFFLQQFATPPPPPPDPGTLRKVKLLFRCSVCGTEVRMTAANNEDPEPPRHCMDDMELVAPIME
;
A
#
# COMPACT_ATOMS: atom_id res chain seq x y z
N MET A 1 -8.88 -23.28 -18.70
CA MET A 1 -8.19 -22.31 -17.81
C MET A 1 -8.70 -20.89 -18.02
N ASP A 2 -9.58 -20.68 -19.00
CA ASP A 2 -10.06 -19.36 -19.44
C ASP A 2 -11.24 -18.82 -18.60
N GLU A 3 -12.03 -19.69 -17.98
CA GLU A 3 -13.19 -19.31 -17.13
C GLU A 3 -12.79 -18.65 -15.81
N ILE A 4 -11.59 -18.95 -15.29
CA ILE A 4 -11.10 -18.37 -14.02
C ILE A 4 -10.63 -16.92 -14.24
N GLU A 5 -10.12 -16.61 -15.44
CA GLU A 5 -9.62 -15.27 -15.79
C GLU A 5 -10.78 -14.30 -16.03
N GLU A 6 -11.87 -14.75 -16.67
CA GLU A 6 -13.06 -13.93 -16.92
C GLU A 6 -13.83 -13.58 -15.63
N GLN A 7 -13.87 -14.50 -14.66
CA GLN A 7 -14.52 -14.26 -13.35
C GLN A 7 -13.76 -13.22 -12.50
N SER A 8 -12.44 -13.15 -12.62
CA SER A 8 -11.60 -12.19 -11.89
C SER A 8 -11.91 -10.75 -12.32
N THR A 9 -12.14 -10.50 -13.62
CA THR A 9 -12.39 -9.16 -14.16
C THR A 9 -13.79 -8.60 -13.86
N LYS A 10 -14.81 -9.47 -13.72
CA LYS A 10 -16.21 -9.03 -13.52
C LYS A 10 -16.52 -8.67 -12.06
N GLN A 11 -15.80 -9.24 -11.10
CA GLN A 11 -15.98 -8.91 -9.68
C GLN A 11 -15.47 -7.51 -9.29
N GLU A 12 -14.58 -6.90 -10.08
CA GLU A 12 -13.95 -5.63 -9.72
C GLU A 12 -14.87 -4.39 -9.83
N ARG A 13 -16.02 -4.48 -10.50
CA ARG A 13 -16.86 -3.30 -10.75
C ARG A 13 -18.22 -3.32 -10.04
N LYS A 14 -18.25 -3.67 -8.76
CA LYS A 14 -19.30 -3.18 -7.85
C LYS A 14 -18.70 -2.20 -6.87
N VAL A 15 -18.19 -1.09 -7.41
CA VAL A 15 -17.64 0.04 -6.65
C VAL A 15 -18.76 0.53 -5.72
N ARG A 16 -18.67 0.20 -4.42
CA ARG A 16 -19.68 0.69 -3.49
C ARG A 16 -19.65 2.21 -3.55
N PRO A 17 -20.81 2.83 -3.86
CA PRO A 17 -20.88 4.26 -4.08
C PRO A 17 -20.34 4.97 -2.81
N TRP A 18 -19.27 5.78 -2.94
CA TRP A 18 -18.56 6.39 -1.79
C TRP A 18 -19.49 7.25 -0.91
N TRP A 19 -20.43 7.93 -1.54
CA TRP A 19 -21.56 8.62 -0.93
C TRP A 19 -22.40 7.72 0.00
N MET A 20 -22.48 6.39 -0.22
CA MET A 20 -23.19 5.46 0.66
C MET A 20 -22.43 5.19 1.97
N ARG A 21 -21.09 5.24 1.95
CA ARG A 21 -20.29 5.18 3.19
C ARG A 21 -20.43 6.46 4.00
N LEU A 22 -20.48 7.61 3.31
CA LEU A 22 -20.73 8.91 3.91
C LEU A 22 -22.13 9.01 4.51
N SER A 23 -23.16 8.54 3.82
CA SER A 23 -24.54 8.54 4.32
C SER A 23 -24.70 7.66 5.56
N VAL A 24 -24.03 6.50 5.62
CA VAL A 24 -24.04 5.63 6.82
C VAL A 24 -23.36 6.32 7.99
N TRP A 25 -22.19 6.94 7.79
CA TRP A 25 -21.50 7.69 8.84
C TRP A 25 -22.29 8.90 9.33
N ALA A 26 -22.92 9.65 8.41
CA ALA A 26 -23.78 10.77 8.75
C ALA A 26 -25.00 10.32 9.56
N ALA A 27 -25.64 9.21 9.19
CA ALA A 27 -26.74 8.63 9.95
C ALA A 27 -26.31 8.21 11.36
N ILE A 28 -25.13 7.59 11.52
CA ILE A 28 -24.59 7.21 12.83
C ILE A 28 -24.32 8.45 13.70
N ILE A 29 -23.73 9.51 13.15
CA ILE A 29 -23.45 10.76 13.87
C ILE A 29 -24.75 11.43 14.31
N VAL A 30 -25.76 11.48 13.44
CA VAL A 30 -27.07 12.09 13.76
C VAL A 30 -27.81 11.28 14.83
N VAL A 31 -27.89 9.96 14.69
CA VAL A 31 -28.55 9.08 15.66
C VAL A 31 -27.81 9.11 17.01
N GLY A 32 -26.48 9.02 17.00
CA GLY A 32 -25.67 9.12 18.20
C GLY A 32 -25.82 10.46 18.92
N GLY A 33 -25.83 11.56 18.18
CA GLY A 33 -26.03 12.90 18.73
C GLY A 33 -27.42 13.09 19.38
N ILE A 34 -28.47 12.55 18.75
CA ILE A 34 -29.85 12.59 19.27
C ILE A 34 -29.97 11.76 20.55
N ILE A 35 -29.40 10.55 20.56
CA ILE A 35 -29.41 9.67 21.74
C ILE A 35 -28.67 10.33 22.90
N ILE A 36 -27.45 10.83 22.68
CA ILE A 36 -26.65 11.49 23.72
C ILE A 36 -27.37 12.73 24.28
N HIS A 37 -27.97 13.55 23.42
CA HIS A 37 -28.75 14.70 23.87
C HIS A 37 -29.95 14.28 24.74
N SER A 38 -30.72 13.28 24.30
CA SER A 38 -31.92 12.81 25.00
C SER A 38 -31.66 12.22 26.39
N VAL A 39 -30.47 11.64 26.60
CA VAL A 39 -30.09 10.99 27.88
C VAL A 39 -29.41 11.98 28.83
N PHE A 40 -28.58 12.89 28.31
CA PHE A 40 -27.71 13.73 29.15
C PHE A 40 -28.13 15.21 29.23
N GLY A 41 -29.12 15.65 28.44
CA GLY A 41 -29.61 17.03 28.47
C GLY A 41 -28.58 18.09 28.04
N ILE A 42 -27.48 17.66 27.42
CA ILE A 42 -26.37 18.52 26.98
C ILE A 42 -26.83 19.32 25.76
N ALA A 43 -26.39 20.58 25.66
CA ALA A 43 -26.65 21.43 24.51
C ALA A 43 -26.28 20.74 23.18
N LEU A 44 -27.22 20.76 22.23
CA LEU A 44 -27.11 20.03 20.96
C LEU A 44 -25.87 20.46 20.15
N SER A 45 -25.50 21.76 20.23
CA SER A 45 -24.31 22.31 19.57
C SER A 45 -23.01 21.67 20.05
N THR A 46 -22.86 21.43 21.35
CA THR A 46 -21.67 20.81 21.93
C THR A 46 -21.53 19.35 21.49
N VAL A 47 -22.63 18.60 21.49
CA VAL A 47 -22.64 17.17 21.10
C VAL A 47 -22.33 17.02 19.61
N PHE A 48 -23.01 17.77 18.74
CA PHE A 48 -22.72 17.74 17.31
C PHE A 48 -21.33 18.27 17.00
N GLY A 49 -20.87 19.33 17.68
CA GLY A 49 -19.52 19.85 17.54
C GLY A 49 -18.46 18.80 17.84
N ALA A 50 -18.60 18.06 18.94
CA ALA A 50 -17.69 16.99 19.32
C ALA A 50 -17.70 15.83 18.32
N LEU A 51 -18.88 15.41 17.86
CA LEU A 51 -19.02 14.31 16.90
C LEU A 51 -18.44 14.68 15.52
N ILE A 52 -18.70 15.90 15.05
CA ILE A 52 -18.16 16.39 13.78
C ILE A 52 -16.64 16.52 13.87
N LEU A 53 -16.12 17.11 14.95
CA LEU A 53 -14.68 17.27 15.13
C LEU A 53 -13.97 15.92 15.23
N GLY A 54 -14.50 15.00 16.03
CA GLY A 54 -13.97 13.64 16.17
C GLY A 54 -13.98 12.88 14.83
N ALA A 55 -15.08 12.97 14.08
CA ALA A 55 -15.16 12.36 12.75
C ALA A 55 -14.15 12.95 11.76
N LEU A 56 -13.91 14.27 11.82
CA LEU A 56 -12.94 14.95 10.97
C LEU A 56 -11.51 14.50 11.28
N ILE A 57 -11.14 14.40 12.56
CA ILE A 57 -9.84 13.89 13.01
C ILE A 57 -9.63 12.46 12.49
N LEU A 58 -10.60 11.57 12.67
CA LEU A 58 -10.51 10.19 12.18
C LEU A 58 -10.40 10.15 10.66
N ARG A 59 -11.19 10.95 9.94
CA ARG A 59 -11.18 11.02 8.47
C ARG A 59 -9.79 11.42 7.94
N VAL A 60 -9.17 12.41 8.56
CA VAL A 60 -7.82 12.87 8.20
C VAL A 60 -6.77 11.82 8.57
N GLY A 61 -6.85 11.25 9.78
CA GLY A 61 -5.93 10.19 10.21
C GLY A 61 -5.94 8.98 9.27
N PHE A 62 -7.11 8.50 8.87
CA PHE A 62 -7.23 7.41 7.91
C PHE A 62 -6.68 7.76 6.53
N PHE A 63 -6.80 9.01 6.08
CA PHE A 63 -6.24 9.44 4.80
C PHE A 63 -4.70 9.33 4.81
N PHE A 64 -4.05 9.76 5.89
CA PHE A 64 -2.62 9.60 6.04
C PHE A 64 -2.20 8.12 6.13
N LEU A 65 -2.94 7.29 6.87
CA LEU A 65 -2.65 5.85 6.94
C LEU A 65 -2.78 5.16 5.58
N GLN A 66 -3.72 5.59 4.74
CA GLN A 66 -3.88 5.03 3.39
C GLN A 66 -2.69 5.29 2.47
N GLN A 67 -1.88 6.34 2.72
CA GLN A 67 -0.68 6.59 1.92
C GLN A 67 0.39 5.51 2.09
N PHE A 68 0.42 4.82 3.23
CA PHE A 68 1.35 3.73 3.50
C PHE A 68 0.83 2.36 3.04
N ALA A 69 -0.43 2.29 2.61
CA ALA A 69 -1.07 1.05 2.18
C ALA A 69 -0.99 0.86 0.65
N THR A 70 -0.01 1.46 -0.02
CA THR A 70 0.20 1.25 -1.46
C THR A 70 0.51 -0.22 -1.71
N PRO A 71 -0.37 -0.97 -2.42
CA PRO A 71 -0.04 -2.33 -2.81
C PRO A 71 1.21 -2.30 -3.69
N PRO A 72 2.09 -3.33 -3.61
CA PRO A 72 3.22 -3.41 -4.50
C PRO A 72 2.72 -3.37 -5.96
N PRO A 73 3.42 -2.66 -6.86
CA PRO A 73 3.03 -2.62 -8.26
C PRO A 73 2.95 -4.04 -8.82
N PRO A 74 2.08 -4.29 -9.82
CA PRO A 74 2.00 -5.60 -10.45
C PRO A 74 3.41 -6.02 -10.92
N PRO A 75 3.75 -7.31 -10.79
CA PRO A 75 5.07 -7.78 -11.20
C PRO A 75 5.32 -7.36 -12.65
N PRO A 76 6.46 -6.72 -12.95
CA PRO A 76 6.77 -6.26 -14.31
C PRO A 76 6.72 -7.44 -15.28
N ASP A 77 6.29 -7.16 -16.51
CA ASP A 77 6.13 -8.15 -17.57
C ASP A 77 7.41 -9.02 -17.66
N PRO A 78 7.29 -10.37 -17.74
CA PRO A 78 8.42 -11.29 -17.75
C PRO A 78 9.46 -11.03 -18.86
N GLY A 79 9.15 -10.16 -19.84
CA GLY A 79 10.09 -9.69 -20.86
C GLY A 79 10.94 -8.46 -20.50
N THR A 80 10.62 -7.66 -19.46
CA THR A 80 11.40 -6.44 -19.14
C THR A 80 12.49 -6.66 -18.09
N LEU A 81 12.27 -7.61 -17.17
CA LEU A 81 13.27 -8.05 -16.20
C LEU A 81 13.62 -9.51 -16.44
N ARG A 82 14.84 -9.76 -16.93
CA ARG A 82 15.37 -11.10 -17.08
C ARG A 82 15.71 -11.66 -15.70
N LYS A 83 15.35 -12.91 -15.45
CA LYS A 83 15.86 -13.67 -14.30
C LYS A 83 17.36 -13.88 -14.49
N VAL A 84 18.15 -13.28 -13.61
CA VAL A 84 19.60 -13.49 -13.53
C VAL A 84 19.95 -14.00 -12.13
N LYS A 85 21.08 -14.68 -11.99
CA LYS A 85 21.60 -15.13 -10.68
C LYS A 85 23.04 -14.64 -10.55
N LEU A 86 23.19 -13.35 -10.28
CA LEU A 86 24.48 -12.72 -10.06
C LEU A 86 24.72 -12.55 -8.56
N LEU A 87 25.93 -12.87 -8.11
CA LEU A 87 26.37 -12.61 -6.73
C LEU A 87 27.36 -11.45 -6.77
N PHE A 88 27.14 -10.47 -5.92
CA PHE A 88 28.01 -9.32 -5.74
C PHE A 88 28.58 -9.32 -4.33
N ARG A 89 29.84 -8.95 -4.19
CA ARG A 89 30.50 -8.78 -2.89
C ARG A 89 31.13 -7.41 -2.82
N CYS A 90 30.90 -6.70 -1.71
CA CYS A 90 31.61 -5.48 -1.41
C CYS A 90 33.05 -5.82 -0.96
N SER A 91 34.06 -5.24 -1.60
CA SER A 91 35.47 -5.43 -1.22
C SER A 91 35.84 -4.74 0.10
N VAL A 92 35.07 -3.73 0.52
CA VAL A 92 35.31 -2.96 1.76
C VAL A 92 34.82 -3.71 3.01
N CYS A 93 33.56 -4.14 3.03
CA CYS A 93 32.94 -4.75 4.22
C CYS A 93 32.67 -6.26 4.07
N GLY A 94 32.80 -6.82 2.88
CA GLY A 94 32.53 -8.23 2.60
C GLY A 94 31.05 -8.62 2.52
N THR A 95 30.11 -7.67 2.56
CA THR A 95 28.67 -7.96 2.38
C THR A 95 28.40 -8.55 0.99
N GLU A 96 27.60 -9.63 0.96
CA GLU A 96 27.21 -10.32 -0.27
C GLU A 96 25.73 -10.07 -0.59
N VAL A 97 25.43 -9.74 -1.85
CA VAL A 97 24.08 -9.51 -2.34
C VAL A 97 23.84 -10.37 -3.58
N ARG A 98 22.70 -11.06 -3.63
CA ARG A 98 22.27 -11.84 -4.79
C ARG A 98 21.24 -11.06 -5.59
N MET A 99 21.55 -10.77 -6.84
CA MET A 99 20.61 -10.15 -7.78
C MET A 99 19.85 -11.23 -8.54
N THR A 100 18.51 -11.21 -8.44
CA THR A 100 17.59 -12.22 -8.99
C THR A 100 16.87 -11.76 -10.27
N ALA A 101 16.94 -10.47 -10.59
CA ALA A 101 16.28 -9.86 -11.74
C ALA A 101 17.08 -8.64 -12.22
N ALA A 102 17.24 -8.48 -13.53
CA ALA A 102 17.96 -7.37 -14.16
C ALA A 102 17.41 -7.05 -15.56
N ASN A 103 17.60 -5.81 -16.01
CA ASN A 103 17.22 -5.39 -17.37
C ASN A 103 18.15 -5.99 -18.45
N ASN A 104 19.44 -6.18 -18.14
CA ASN A 104 20.48 -6.65 -19.07
C ASN A 104 21.27 -7.83 -18.47
N GLU A 105 22.00 -8.57 -19.31
CA GLU A 105 22.89 -9.67 -18.88
C GLU A 105 24.06 -9.18 -18.01
N ASP A 106 24.54 -7.97 -18.27
CA ASP A 106 25.58 -7.29 -17.50
C ASP A 106 25.02 -5.97 -16.93
N PRO A 107 24.34 -6.04 -15.77
CA PRO A 107 23.80 -4.86 -15.11
C PRO A 107 24.86 -4.15 -14.28
N GLU A 108 24.73 -2.83 -14.16
CA GLU A 108 25.65 -2.01 -13.38
C GLU A 108 25.67 -2.46 -11.90
N PRO A 109 26.86 -2.61 -11.29
CA PRO A 109 26.99 -3.14 -9.94
C PRO A 109 26.30 -2.25 -8.89
N PRO A 110 25.65 -2.85 -7.87
CA PRO A 110 25.03 -2.10 -6.80
C PRO A 110 26.07 -1.41 -5.93
N ARG A 111 25.70 -0.26 -5.35
CA ARG A 111 26.55 0.50 -4.43
C ARG A 111 26.32 0.10 -2.99
N HIS A 112 27.43 -0.12 -2.28
CA HIS A 112 27.44 -0.35 -0.83
C HIS A 112 28.79 0.11 -0.26
N CYS A 113 28.79 0.68 0.94
CA CYS A 113 29.96 1.39 1.49
C CYS A 113 30.44 2.57 0.62
N MET A 114 29.57 3.13 -0.23
CA MET A 114 29.88 4.16 -1.24
C MET A 114 30.78 3.70 -2.39
N ASP A 115 31.16 2.43 -2.43
CA ASP A 115 31.90 1.82 -3.54
C ASP A 115 30.99 0.89 -4.37
N ASP A 116 31.36 0.69 -5.64
CA ASP A 116 30.71 -0.24 -6.55
C ASP A 116 31.11 -1.68 -6.16
N MET A 117 30.14 -2.58 -6.03
CA MET A 117 30.42 -3.98 -5.67
C MET A 117 31.08 -4.77 -6.80
N GLU A 118 31.85 -5.79 -6.44
CA GLU A 118 32.50 -6.70 -7.39
C GLU A 118 31.61 -7.92 -7.68
N LEU A 119 31.53 -8.31 -8.95
CA LEU A 119 30.83 -9.52 -9.36
C LEU A 119 31.61 -10.75 -8.89
N VAL A 120 31.03 -11.51 -7.98
CA VAL A 120 31.51 -12.82 -7.55
C VAL A 120 30.76 -13.87 -8.37
N ALA A 121 31.29 -14.19 -9.55
CA ALA A 121 30.68 -15.16 -10.44
C ALA A 121 30.44 -16.51 -9.74
N PRO A 122 29.25 -17.14 -9.87
CA PRO A 122 29.20 -18.57 -10.06
C PRO A 122 29.53 -18.85 -11.53
N ILE A 123 30.71 -19.41 -11.81
CA ILE A 123 30.95 -20.06 -13.11
C ILE A 123 29.88 -21.12 -13.32
N MET A 124 29.29 -21.11 -14.51
CA MET A 124 28.18 -21.97 -14.92
C MET A 124 28.49 -23.46 -14.66
N GLU A 125 27.54 -24.15 -14.03
CA GLU A 125 27.22 -25.54 -14.35
C GLU A 125 25.74 -25.58 -14.76
#